data_AF-A0A9P8BWQ0-F1
#
_entry.id   AF-A0A9P8BWQ0-F1
#
_cell.length_a   1.000
_cell.length_b   1.000
_cell.length_c   1.000
_cell.angle_alpha   90.00
_cell.angle_beta   90.00
_cell.angle_gamma   90.00
#
_symmetry.space_group_name_H-M   'P 1'
#
loop_
_entity.id
_entity.type
_entity.pdbx_description
1 polymer ?
#
loop_
_entity_poly.entity_id
_entity_poly.type
_entity_poly.pdbx_seq_one_letter_code
_entity_poly.pdbx_strand_id
1 'polypeptide(L)'
;MSHEGDKNPVITIPGLGVVQGILDPTHKVAKFLNVPFGIVQERWRPAVKAQPWNGVLDASCNGPMSPQQTVNHPFITMLLGAPSTNDFENTMSERDCLNCNIFMPTSAALTSSELLPVMVWIYGGSFRAGTNSSPLYDCTEMLLTGIDLQKPFIAVAINYRVNYLGFLSSSELLLDNQHHIQTIIPPQQQKWYDGSIGNWGLLDQILGLEWIQEYIGAFGGDKGKEGLEPLEKVRRLRGVCAKDLAEELNLVELVCFRPALDGVVFREDSRVLVGDPEAYGRELEWVVTGTCNDEGSVFAPMFGATTLEAFASLKTRLCPPSDSAFFDTLFGIPSTDAEAAIISARLTGNGIFKYPTLQVSQAILAHPTAQLTRFHFDTHIKGEEKIMQGLGAHHGIDMFFTFGGKVAEDLLEMNERRMIRKVQEVWIEVITAHSPESSYLPKVSSSFSFLPTNNEADTLPKEAIVFGNDMQIHKDIAERMSIDEIEFWKRASAFAVEKTTKGRGHQVFFDFSQGILTSAP
;
A
#
# COMPACT_ATOMS: atom_id res chain seq x y z
N MET A 1 23.71 3.94 41.28
CA MET A 1 22.95 5.11 40.81
C MET A 1 22.29 4.66 39.52
N SER A 2 20.96 4.77 39.41
CA SER A 2 20.29 4.52 38.12
C SER A 2 20.57 5.68 37.18
N HIS A 3 20.92 5.40 35.94
CA HIS A 3 21.08 6.44 34.93
C HIS A 3 19.70 6.92 34.47
N GLU A 4 19.57 8.20 34.13
CA GLU A 4 18.27 8.74 33.67
C GLU A 4 17.88 8.23 32.26
N GLY A 5 18.83 7.62 31.53
CA GLY A 5 18.62 7.01 30.21
C GLY A 5 18.02 5.59 30.21
N ASP A 6 17.74 5.00 31.38
CA ASP A 6 17.10 3.67 31.52
C ASP A 6 15.57 3.75 31.71
N LYS A 7 14.97 4.94 31.62
CA LYS A 7 13.51 5.11 31.74
C LYS A 7 12.85 4.92 30.37
N ASN A 8 11.79 4.11 30.35
CA ASN A 8 10.90 4.00 29.19
C ASN A 8 10.40 5.40 28.77
N PRO A 9 10.36 5.70 27.46
CA PRO A 9 9.97 7.02 26.96
C PRO A 9 8.47 7.25 27.18
N VAL A 10 8.11 8.46 27.61
CA VAL A 10 6.71 8.84 27.93
C VAL A 10 6.33 10.09 27.14
N ILE A 11 5.20 10.03 26.42
CA ILE A 11 4.66 11.15 25.63
C ILE A 11 3.24 11.46 26.12
N THR A 12 2.93 12.75 26.26
CA THR A 12 1.56 13.22 26.51
C THR A 12 0.97 13.72 25.20
N ILE A 13 -0.09 13.06 24.73
CA ILE A 13 -0.83 13.41 23.53
C ILE A 13 -1.96 14.38 23.95
N PRO A 14 -1.90 15.67 23.60
CA PRO A 14 -2.87 16.66 24.08
C PRO A 14 -4.29 16.28 23.69
N GLY A 15 -5.21 16.29 24.66
CA GLY A 15 -6.61 15.91 24.43
C GLY A 15 -6.92 14.42 24.49
N LEU A 16 -5.94 13.51 24.32
CA LEU A 16 -6.15 12.06 24.37
C LEU A 16 -5.63 11.39 25.65
N GLY A 17 -4.39 11.63 26.06
CA GLY A 17 -3.83 10.97 27.24
C GLY A 17 -2.31 10.81 27.21
N VAL A 18 -1.78 9.94 28.07
CA VAL A 18 -0.33 9.66 28.16
C VAL A 18 -0.03 8.26 27.63
N VAL A 19 1.05 8.10 26.86
CA VAL A 19 1.59 6.81 26.39
C VAL A 19 2.99 6.58 26.94
N GLN A 20 3.34 5.33 27.24
CA GLN A 20 4.70 4.91 27.59
C GLN A 20 5.19 3.85 26.60
N GLY A 21 6.23 4.18 25.84
CA GLY A 21 6.84 3.27 24.86
C GLY A 21 7.99 2.45 25.45
N ILE A 22 8.86 1.97 24.56
CA ILE A 22 10.11 1.27 24.88
C ILE A 22 11.27 1.86 24.06
N LEU A 23 12.52 1.65 24.48
CA LEU A 23 13.72 2.03 23.71
C LEU A 23 14.24 0.84 22.88
N ASP A 24 14.92 1.15 21.78
CA ASP A 24 15.77 0.18 21.09
C ASP A 24 17.06 -0.11 21.89
N PRO A 25 17.80 -1.21 21.60
CA PRO A 25 19.03 -1.56 22.31
C PRO A 25 20.16 -0.52 22.25
N THR A 26 20.11 0.45 21.33
CA THR A 26 21.08 1.57 21.25
C THR A 26 20.60 2.84 21.97
N HIS A 27 19.37 2.87 22.47
CA HIS A 27 18.69 4.01 23.10
C HIS A 27 18.59 5.25 22.17
N LYS A 28 18.79 5.08 20.85
CA LYS A 28 18.64 6.13 19.82
C LYS A 28 17.21 6.24 19.29
N VAL A 29 16.42 5.18 19.39
CA VAL A 29 15.04 5.10 18.86
C VAL A 29 14.08 4.73 19.99
N ALA A 30 13.00 5.48 20.11
CA ALA A 30 11.83 5.16 20.93
C ALA A 30 10.74 4.52 20.04
N LYS A 31 10.08 3.48 20.55
CA LYS A 31 8.95 2.81 19.92
C LYS A 31 7.71 2.98 20.80
N PHE A 32 6.60 3.42 20.22
CA PHE A 32 5.28 3.44 20.82
C PHE A 32 4.36 2.56 19.97
N LEU A 33 4.21 1.32 20.39
CA LEU A 33 3.39 0.30 19.75
C LEU A 33 1.95 0.40 20.29
N ASN A 34 0.96 -0.05 19.51
CA ASN A 34 -0.44 -0.08 19.96
C ASN A 34 -1.04 1.29 20.38
N VAL A 35 -0.67 2.40 19.74
CA VAL A 35 -1.30 3.71 20.03
C VAL A 35 -2.66 3.78 19.31
N PRO A 36 -3.81 3.85 20.01
CA PRO A 36 -5.12 3.78 19.37
C PRO A 36 -5.47 5.09 18.64
N PHE A 37 -5.86 4.97 17.38
CA PHE A 37 -6.35 6.10 16.57
C PHE A 37 -7.87 6.05 16.36
N GLY A 38 -8.47 4.85 16.37
CA GLY A 38 -9.90 4.65 16.17
C GLY A 38 -10.47 3.49 17.00
N ILE A 39 -11.79 3.33 16.94
CA ILE A 39 -12.50 2.15 17.46
C ILE A 39 -13.67 1.79 16.56
N VAL A 40 -13.85 0.50 16.30
CA VAL A 40 -14.99 -0.06 15.56
C VAL A 40 -16.06 -0.44 16.57
N GLN A 41 -17.07 0.41 16.75
CA GLN A 41 -18.15 0.20 17.72
C GLN A 41 -19.02 -1.02 17.34
N GLU A 42 -19.36 -1.11 16.05
CA GLU A 42 -20.21 -2.13 15.42
C GLU A 42 -19.59 -2.58 14.11
N ARG A 43 -19.82 -3.85 13.74
CA ARG A 43 -19.36 -4.45 12.48
C ARG A 43 -19.95 -3.70 11.29
N TRP A 44 -19.16 -3.51 10.23
CA TRP A 44 -19.57 -2.83 8.98
C TRP A 44 -20.12 -1.39 9.15
N ARG A 45 -19.74 -0.71 10.24
CA ARG A 45 -19.79 0.77 10.34
C ARG A 45 -18.42 1.37 9.99
N PRO A 46 -18.36 2.62 9.50
CA PRO A 46 -17.18 3.46 9.64
C PRO A 46 -16.73 3.53 11.11
N ALA A 47 -15.43 3.55 11.34
CA ALA A 47 -14.87 3.69 12.69
C ALA A 47 -14.97 5.14 13.19
N VAL A 48 -14.94 5.30 14.51
CA VAL A 48 -14.89 6.63 15.16
C VAL A 48 -13.52 6.85 15.79
N LYS A 49 -13.10 8.12 15.94
CA LYS A 49 -11.82 8.49 16.58
C LYS A 49 -11.71 7.91 18.00
N ALA A 50 -10.52 7.46 18.35
CA ALA A 50 -10.20 6.99 19.70
C ALA A 50 -10.61 8.03 20.75
N GLN A 51 -11.14 7.54 21.88
CA GLN A 51 -11.58 8.41 22.98
C GLN A 51 -10.43 8.64 23.97
N PRO A 52 -10.44 9.76 24.73
CA PRO A 52 -9.40 10.03 25.71
C PRO A 52 -9.35 8.95 26.80
N TRP A 53 -8.14 8.56 27.22
CA TRP A 53 -7.90 7.54 28.24
C TRP A 53 -7.34 8.12 29.54
N ASN A 54 -7.64 7.45 30.66
CA ASN A 54 -7.15 7.84 31.97
C ASN A 54 -5.86 7.09 32.32
N GLY A 55 -4.90 7.80 32.92
CA GLY A 55 -3.61 7.22 33.32
C GLY A 55 -2.61 7.16 32.15
N VAL A 56 -1.73 6.16 32.19
CA VAL A 56 -0.69 5.93 31.18
C VAL A 56 -1.06 4.65 30.42
N LEU A 57 -1.20 4.75 29.10
CA LEU A 57 -1.32 3.60 28.21
C LEU A 57 0.07 2.96 28.04
N ASP A 58 0.14 1.64 28.24
CA ASP A 58 1.35 0.88 27.90
C ASP A 58 1.40 0.67 26.38
N ALA A 59 2.44 1.22 25.77
CA ALA A 59 2.73 1.21 24.34
C ALA A 59 4.09 0.50 24.09
N SER A 60 4.52 -0.39 24.99
CA SER A 60 5.74 -1.19 24.83
C SER A 60 5.57 -2.48 24.02
N CYS A 61 4.33 -2.90 23.75
CA CYS A 61 3.97 -4.15 23.06
C CYS A 61 3.03 -3.93 21.87
N ASN A 62 3.06 -4.86 20.91
CA ASN A 62 2.22 -4.83 19.70
C ASN A 62 0.72 -4.82 20.01
N GLY A 63 -0.04 -4.14 19.15
CA GLY A 63 -1.50 -4.04 19.27
C GLY A 63 -2.26 -5.22 18.68
N PRO A 64 -3.56 -5.35 18.97
CA PRO A 64 -4.40 -6.28 18.24
C PRO A 64 -4.45 -5.89 16.76
N MET A 65 -4.40 -6.88 15.87
CA MET A 65 -4.63 -6.69 14.44
C MET A 65 -6.09 -6.98 14.06
N SER A 66 -6.50 -6.56 12.86
CA SER A 66 -7.82 -6.92 12.32
C SER A 66 -7.93 -8.44 12.20
N PRO A 67 -9.04 -9.08 12.63
CA PRO A 67 -9.24 -10.51 12.50
C PRO A 67 -9.10 -11.00 11.05
N GLN A 68 -8.34 -12.06 10.86
CA GLN A 68 -7.95 -12.58 9.55
C GLN A 68 -7.57 -14.07 9.66
N GLN A 69 -7.41 -14.75 8.51
CA GLN A 69 -6.96 -16.13 8.51
C GLN A 69 -5.46 -16.19 8.84
N THR A 70 -5.08 -16.98 9.85
CA THR A 70 -3.67 -17.34 10.08
C THR A 70 -3.14 -18.19 8.92
N VAL A 71 -1.86 -18.04 8.59
CA VAL A 71 -1.22 -18.74 7.49
C VAL A 71 0.04 -19.44 7.97
N ASN A 72 0.08 -20.76 7.83
CA ASN A 72 1.18 -21.62 8.30
C ASN A 72 2.08 -22.08 7.14
N HIS A 73 2.37 -21.18 6.20
CA HIS A 73 3.33 -21.41 5.12
C HIS A 73 4.26 -20.18 5.07
N PRO A 74 5.50 -20.26 5.57
CA PRO A 74 6.34 -19.10 5.90
C PRO A 74 6.40 -18.00 4.81
N PHE A 75 6.51 -18.40 3.55
CA PHE A 75 6.47 -17.47 2.42
C PHE A 75 5.15 -16.70 2.26
N ILE A 76 4.00 -17.34 2.46
CA ILE A 76 2.69 -16.69 2.29
C ILE A 76 2.35 -15.84 3.53
N THR A 77 2.78 -16.28 4.71
CA THR A 77 2.83 -15.51 5.96
C THR A 77 3.57 -14.18 5.71
N MET A 78 4.80 -14.27 5.21
CA MET A 78 5.69 -13.16 4.85
C MET A 78 5.10 -12.24 3.76
N LEU A 79 4.73 -12.78 2.60
CA LEU A 79 4.21 -12.04 1.44
C LEU A 79 2.93 -11.27 1.75
N LEU A 80 2.05 -11.81 2.60
CA LEU A 80 0.78 -11.17 2.96
C LEU A 80 0.89 -10.31 4.24
N GLY A 81 2.02 -10.31 4.93
CA GLY A 81 2.13 -9.79 6.31
C GLY A 81 1.15 -10.48 7.28
N ALA A 82 0.71 -11.69 6.97
CA ALA A 82 -0.31 -12.43 7.70
C ALA A 82 0.29 -13.15 8.91
N PRO A 83 -0.45 -13.32 10.02
CA PRO A 83 0.06 -13.98 11.21
C PRO A 83 0.21 -15.50 11.03
N SER A 84 1.31 -16.05 11.53
CA SER A 84 1.52 -17.50 11.71
C SER A 84 0.92 -17.97 13.04
N THR A 85 0.64 -19.27 13.20
CA THR A 85 0.22 -19.80 14.52
C THR A 85 1.33 -19.82 15.58
N ASN A 86 2.56 -19.41 15.23
CA ASN A 86 3.66 -19.26 16.17
C ASN A 86 3.82 -17.80 16.64
N ASP A 87 3.05 -16.85 16.09
CA ASP A 87 3.15 -15.42 16.37
C ASP A 87 2.32 -15.06 17.63
N PHE A 88 2.61 -15.75 18.74
CA PHE A 88 1.80 -15.75 19.98
C PHE A 88 1.58 -14.38 20.64
N GLU A 89 2.27 -13.33 20.21
CA GLU A 89 2.16 -11.97 20.74
C GLU A 89 1.06 -11.13 20.05
N ASN A 90 0.76 -11.40 18.77
CA ASN A 90 -0.18 -10.59 18.00
C ASN A 90 -1.62 -11.09 18.22
N THR A 91 -2.35 -10.41 19.09
CA THR A 91 -3.78 -10.66 19.32
C THR A 91 -4.66 -10.18 18.13
N MET A 92 -5.92 -10.62 18.07
CA MET A 92 -6.89 -10.12 17.10
C MET A 92 -8.08 -9.49 17.82
N SER A 93 -8.48 -8.28 17.43
CA SER A 93 -9.75 -7.66 17.85
C SER A 93 -10.39 -6.92 16.69
N GLU A 94 -11.67 -7.22 16.43
CA GLU A 94 -12.45 -6.46 15.45
C GLU A 94 -12.64 -5.00 15.87
N ARG A 95 -12.74 -4.74 17.19
CA ARG A 95 -13.05 -3.42 17.76
C ARG A 95 -11.83 -2.52 17.87
N ASP A 96 -10.73 -3.11 18.35
CA ASP A 96 -9.58 -2.38 18.88
C ASP A 96 -8.37 -2.41 17.93
N CYS A 97 -8.53 -3.02 16.74
CA CYS A 97 -7.46 -3.13 15.75
C CYS A 97 -6.97 -1.79 15.18
N LEU A 98 -7.68 -0.68 15.40
CA LEU A 98 -7.36 0.62 14.82
C LEU A 98 -6.35 1.39 15.67
N ASN A 99 -5.15 0.81 15.70
CA ASN A 99 -3.96 1.31 16.38
C ASN A 99 -2.81 1.56 15.38
N CYS A 100 -1.81 2.32 15.82
CA CYS A 100 -0.59 2.58 15.08
C CYS A 100 0.66 2.28 15.92
N ASN A 101 1.75 1.96 15.22
CA ASN A 101 3.08 1.75 15.78
C ASN A 101 3.97 2.91 15.33
N ILE A 102 4.48 3.70 16.27
CA ILE A 102 5.28 4.91 16.03
C ILE A 102 6.73 4.62 16.41
N PHE A 103 7.65 4.88 15.49
CA PHE A 103 9.11 4.81 15.70
C PHE A 103 9.67 6.23 15.54
N MET A 104 10.38 6.73 16.54
CA MET A 104 10.96 8.08 16.52
C MET A 104 12.37 8.12 17.12
N PRO A 105 13.26 9.02 16.69
CA PRO A 105 14.52 9.27 17.37
C PRO A 105 14.31 9.75 18.81
N THR A 106 15.17 9.37 19.74
CA THR A 106 15.20 9.96 21.08
C THR A 106 15.81 11.36 21.03
N SER A 107 15.43 12.25 21.96
CA SER A 107 15.98 13.62 22.02
C SER A 107 17.50 13.65 22.22
N ALA A 108 18.12 12.56 22.68
CA ALA A 108 19.57 12.41 22.80
C ALA A 108 20.26 12.00 21.48
N ALA A 109 19.49 11.50 20.50
CA ALA A 109 19.97 11.16 19.16
C ALA A 109 19.77 12.31 18.14
N LEU A 110 19.13 13.42 18.54
CA LEU A 110 18.87 14.58 17.70
C LEU A 110 19.87 15.72 17.96
N THR A 111 20.23 16.42 16.89
CA THR A 111 21.08 17.63 16.92
C THR A 111 20.28 18.94 16.89
N SER A 112 18.97 18.85 16.64
CA SER A 112 18.03 19.98 16.56
C SER A 112 16.74 19.67 17.34
N SER A 113 15.93 20.70 17.56
CA SER A 113 14.58 20.61 18.16
C SER A 113 13.46 20.94 17.17
N GLU A 114 13.78 20.94 15.88
CA GLU A 114 12.82 21.09 14.78
C GLU A 114 11.91 19.86 14.65
N LEU A 115 10.74 20.05 14.03
CA LEU A 115 9.80 18.97 13.75
C LEU A 115 10.37 18.05 12.66
N LEU A 116 10.22 16.74 12.86
CA LEU A 116 10.79 15.71 12.00
C LEU A 116 9.81 15.31 10.88
N PRO A 117 10.26 15.11 9.63
CA PRO A 117 9.43 14.54 8.58
C PRO A 117 8.81 13.19 8.99
N VAL A 118 7.57 12.91 8.55
CA VAL A 118 6.80 11.73 8.96
C VAL A 118 6.54 10.82 7.76
N MET A 119 7.14 9.62 7.80
CA MET A 119 6.77 8.51 6.91
C MET A 119 5.56 7.76 7.50
N VAL A 120 4.51 7.55 6.69
CA VAL A 120 3.37 6.72 7.07
C VAL A 120 3.38 5.44 6.24
N TRP A 121 3.38 4.28 6.92
CA TRP A 121 3.33 2.96 6.30
C TRP A 121 1.92 2.37 6.37
N ILE A 122 1.43 1.93 5.21
CA ILE A 122 0.17 1.20 5.02
C ILE A 122 0.52 -0.12 4.33
N TYR A 123 0.29 -1.25 5.02
CA TYR A 123 0.70 -2.56 4.51
C TYR A 123 -0.21 -3.09 3.38
N GLY A 124 0.38 -3.97 2.56
CA GLY A 124 -0.27 -4.64 1.43
C GLY A 124 -1.23 -5.77 1.81
N GLY A 125 -0.84 -7.02 1.54
CA GLY A 125 -1.66 -8.19 1.89
C GLY A 125 -2.98 -8.34 1.11
N SER A 126 -3.09 -7.70 -0.06
CA SER A 126 -4.25 -7.76 -0.98
C SER A 126 -5.59 -7.38 -0.33
N PHE A 127 -5.59 -6.46 0.63
CA PHE A 127 -6.76 -6.11 1.47
C PHE A 127 -7.40 -7.29 2.24
N ARG A 128 -6.74 -8.47 2.28
CA ARG A 128 -7.26 -9.73 2.85
C ARG A 128 -6.62 -10.05 4.19
N ALA A 129 -5.35 -9.72 4.34
CA ALA A 129 -4.50 -9.98 5.50
C ALA A 129 -3.47 -8.84 5.65
N GLY A 130 -2.65 -8.89 6.71
CA GLY A 130 -1.63 -7.90 7.02
C GLY A 130 -1.78 -7.31 8.43
N THR A 131 -0.69 -6.74 8.95
CA THR A 131 -0.66 -6.02 10.23
C THR A 131 0.51 -5.04 10.27
N ASN A 132 0.34 -3.91 10.96
CA ASN A 132 1.40 -2.94 11.27
C ASN A 132 2.46 -3.48 12.25
N SER A 133 2.14 -4.59 12.93
CA SER A 133 2.99 -5.31 13.88
C SER A 133 3.71 -6.51 13.25
N SER A 134 3.83 -6.54 11.91
CA SER A 134 4.72 -7.48 11.23
C SER A 134 6.18 -7.09 11.52
N PRO A 135 7.06 -8.01 11.95
CA PRO A 135 8.47 -7.72 12.20
C PRO A 135 9.24 -7.20 10.98
N LEU A 136 8.71 -7.40 9.77
CA LEU A 136 9.25 -6.86 8.52
C LEU A 136 9.05 -5.34 8.37
N TYR A 137 8.21 -4.73 9.21
CA TYR A 137 7.93 -3.28 9.19
C TYR A 137 8.51 -2.54 10.42
N ASP A 138 9.37 -3.19 11.22
CA ASP A 138 10.08 -2.52 12.31
C ASP A 138 11.11 -1.52 11.72
N CYS A 139 10.75 -0.24 11.74
CA CYS A 139 11.54 0.83 11.13
C CYS A 139 12.81 1.20 11.91
N THR A 140 13.16 0.49 12.99
CA THR A 140 14.30 0.85 13.87
C THR A 140 15.62 0.97 13.11
N GLU A 141 15.98 0.01 12.24
CA GLU A 141 17.24 0.09 11.49
C GLU A 141 17.23 1.26 10.49
N MET A 142 16.11 1.47 9.81
CA MET A 142 15.95 2.61 8.90
C MET A 142 16.07 3.96 9.62
N LEU A 143 15.50 4.09 10.83
CA LEU A 143 15.69 5.28 11.67
C LEU A 143 17.14 5.44 12.15
N LEU A 144 17.84 4.36 12.50
CA LEU A 144 19.25 4.39 12.87
C LEU A 144 20.12 4.87 11.71
N THR A 145 19.86 4.40 10.48
CA THR A 145 20.50 4.91 9.26
C THR A 145 20.17 6.40 9.04
N GLY A 146 18.92 6.84 9.25
CA GLY A 146 18.53 8.25 9.16
C GLY A 146 19.27 9.15 10.16
N ILE A 147 19.38 8.72 11.42
CA ILE A 147 20.15 9.40 12.48
C ILE A 147 21.63 9.50 12.10
N ASP A 148 22.25 8.41 11.64
CA ASP A 148 23.65 8.38 11.22
C ASP A 148 23.92 9.25 9.97
N LEU A 149 22.92 9.46 9.11
CA LEU A 149 22.98 10.35 7.94
C LEU A 149 22.67 11.82 8.27
N GLN A 150 22.35 12.14 9.53
CA GLN A 150 21.83 13.46 9.96
C GLN A 150 20.52 13.85 9.23
N LYS A 151 19.72 12.84 8.86
CA LYS A 151 18.39 12.92 8.26
C LYS A 151 17.37 12.16 9.13
N PRO A 152 17.15 12.59 10.39
CA PRO A 152 16.15 11.99 11.26
C PRO A 152 14.73 12.20 10.73
N PHE A 153 13.88 11.20 10.92
CA PHE A 153 12.47 11.20 10.54
C PHE A 153 11.68 10.31 11.53
N ILE A 154 10.35 10.40 11.53
CA ILE A 154 9.45 9.53 12.30
C ILE A 154 8.76 8.57 11.35
N ALA A 155 8.61 7.31 11.74
CA ALA A 155 7.82 6.32 11.02
C ALA A 155 6.53 5.97 11.79
N VAL A 156 5.39 5.91 11.11
CA VAL A 156 4.11 5.50 11.69
C VAL A 156 3.48 4.39 10.82
N ALA A 157 3.34 3.18 11.36
CA ALA A 157 2.66 2.08 10.68
C ALA A 157 1.23 1.91 11.23
N ILE A 158 0.20 2.04 10.38
CA ILE A 158 -1.22 1.98 10.80
C ILE A 158 -1.86 0.63 10.48
N ASN A 159 -2.71 0.12 11.38
CA ASN A 159 -3.63 -0.96 11.08
C ASN A 159 -4.92 -0.45 10.43
N TYR A 160 -5.59 -1.32 9.69
CA TYR A 160 -6.92 -1.10 9.13
C TYR A 160 -7.69 -2.42 9.04
N ARG A 161 -9.02 -2.40 8.96
CA ARG A 161 -9.80 -3.63 8.77
C ARG A 161 -9.53 -4.24 7.40
N VAL A 162 -9.23 -5.54 7.40
CA VAL A 162 -9.02 -6.34 6.19
C VAL A 162 -10.20 -7.29 5.91
N ASN A 163 -10.15 -8.02 4.80
CA ASN A 163 -11.14 -9.01 4.34
C ASN A 163 -12.59 -8.51 4.39
N TYR A 164 -13.55 -9.38 4.74
CA TYR A 164 -14.96 -9.02 4.82
C TYR A 164 -15.27 -8.02 5.94
N LEU A 165 -14.39 -7.86 6.95
CA LEU A 165 -14.55 -6.81 7.97
C LEU A 165 -14.28 -5.41 7.40
N GLY A 166 -13.31 -5.28 6.50
CA GLY A 166 -12.95 -4.01 5.85
C GLY A 166 -13.68 -3.73 4.54
N PHE A 167 -14.06 -4.77 3.79
CA PHE A 167 -14.41 -4.66 2.37
C PHE A 167 -15.69 -5.40 1.96
N LEU A 168 -16.51 -5.89 2.90
CA LEU A 168 -17.85 -6.35 2.56
C LEU A 168 -18.76 -5.16 2.23
N SER A 169 -19.52 -5.30 1.15
CA SER A 169 -20.49 -4.35 0.63
C SER A 169 -21.76 -5.11 0.20
N SER A 170 -22.94 -4.53 0.45
CA SER A 170 -24.23 -5.07 -0.02
C SER A 170 -25.33 -4.00 0.04
N SER A 171 -26.47 -4.26 -0.60
CA SER A 171 -27.66 -3.42 -0.57
C SER A 171 -28.24 -3.27 0.86
N GLU A 172 -28.11 -4.31 1.68
CA GLU A 172 -28.62 -4.36 3.04
C GLU A 172 -27.75 -3.50 3.95
N LEU A 173 -26.42 -3.57 3.79
CA LEU A 173 -25.47 -2.71 4.49
C LEU A 173 -25.63 -1.22 4.13
N LEU A 174 -26.05 -0.91 2.89
CA LEU A 174 -26.42 0.47 2.51
C LEU A 174 -27.64 0.95 3.29
N LEU A 175 -28.73 0.19 3.25
CA LEU A 175 -30.00 0.55 3.90
C LEU A 175 -29.84 0.67 5.41
N ASP A 176 -29.11 -0.24 6.03
CA ASP A 176 -28.80 -0.26 7.46
C ASP A 176 -27.96 0.96 7.89
N ASN A 177 -26.88 1.27 7.17
CA ASN A 177 -26.11 2.50 7.42
C ASN A 177 -26.95 3.77 7.19
N GLN A 178 -27.81 3.82 6.17
CA GLN A 178 -28.73 4.95 5.92
C GLN A 178 -29.71 5.19 7.08
N HIS A 179 -30.16 4.15 7.79
CA HIS A 179 -30.99 4.32 9.00
C HIS A 179 -30.17 4.82 10.21
N HIS A 180 -28.92 4.40 10.37
CA HIS A 180 -28.03 4.91 11.43
C HIS A 180 -27.64 6.39 11.22
N ILE A 181 -27.45 6.85 9.97
CA ILE A 181 -27.18 8.27 9.65
C ILE A 181 -28.25 9.19 10.24
N GLN A 182 -29.53 8.83 10.05
CA GLN A 182 -30.68 9.66 10.41
C GLN A 182 -30.91 9.76 11.92
N THR A 183 -30.23 8.95 12.72
CA THR A 183 -30.55 8.76 14.15
C THR A 183 -29.40 9.03 15.12
N ILE A 184 -28.13 8.83 14.71
CA ILE A 184 -26.98 8.82 15.65
C ILE A 184 -25.79 9.69 15.22
N ILE A 185 -25.54 9.89 13.92
CA ILE A 185 -24.25 10.42 13.43
C ILE A 185 -24.18 11.97 13.42
N PRO A 186 -23.14 12.60 14.00
CA PRO A 186 -22.95 14.06 13.93
C PRO A 186 -22.77 14.57 12.47
N PRO A 187 -23.31 15.75 12.10
CA PRO A 187 -23.30 16.24 10.71
C PRO A 187 -21.93 16.34 10.02
N GLN A 188 -20.84 16.44 10.78
CA GLN A 188 -19.47 16.49 10.24
C GLN A 188 -18.95 15.11 9.78
N GLN A 189 -19.51 14.02 10.32
CA GLN A 189 -19.12 12.64 10.00
C GLN A 189 -20.07 11.97 8.99
N GLN A 190 -21.30 12.48 8.84
CA GLN A 190 -22.31 11.94 7.89
C GLN A 190 -21.77 11.77 6.46
N LYS A 191 -20.83 12.62 6.01
CA LYS A 191 -20.12 12.52 4.71
C LYS A 191 -19.43 11.17 4.42
N TRP A 192 -19.11 10.39 5.46
CA TRP A 192 -18.44 9.08 5.33
C TRP A 192 -19.43 7.90 5.31
N TYR A 193 -20.70 8.18 5.60
CA TYR A 193 -21.79 7.19 5.65
C TYR A 193 -22.77 7.39 4.48
N ASP A 194 -22.99 8.63 4.05
CA ASP A 194 -23.96 9.01 3.01
C ASP A 194 -23.57 8.42 1.63
N GLY A 195 -24.22 7.31 1.27
CA GLY A 195 -23.95 6.52 0.07
C GLY A 195 -22.90 5.41 0.22
N SER A 196 -22.16 5.35 1.33
CA SER A 196 -21.01 4.45 1.48
C SER A 196 -21.42 2.97 1.55
N ILE A 197 -20.94 2.16 0.60
CA ILE A 197 -21.18 0.72 0.51
C ILE A 197 -19.87 -0.07 0.64
N GLY A 198 -19.45 -0.30 1.88
CA GLY A 198 -18.18 -0.97 2.16
C GLY A 198 -17.04 0.00 2.37
N ASN A 199 -15.86 -0.33 1.84
CA ASN A 199 -14.64 0.49 1.97
C ASN A 199 -14.25 0.88 3.41
N TRP A 200 -14.77 0.19 4.43
CA TRP A 200 -14.49 0.43 5.84
C TRP A 200 -12.98 0.43 6.13
N GLY A 201 -12.22 -0.48 5.50
CA GLY A 201 -10.76 -0.53 5.62
C GLY A 201 -10.02 0.67 5.03
N LEU A 202 -10.61 1.38 4.05
CA LEU A 202 -10.04 2.63 3.52
C LEU A 202 -10.47 3.84 4.37
N LEU A 203 -11.70 3.83 4.90
CA LEU A 203 -12.14 4.82 5.89
C LEU A 203 -11.31 4.72 7.19
N ASP A 204 -10.88 3.51 7.58
CA ASP A 204 -9.94 3.29 8.67
C ASP A 204 -8.55 3.88 8.36
N GLN A 205 -8.02 3.70 7.13
CA GLN A 205 -6.76 4.32 6.71
C GLN A 205 -6.85 5.86 6.73
N ILE A 206 -7.95 6.43 6.24
CA ILE A 206 -8.23 7.88 6.29
C ILE A 206 -8.32 8.36 7.75
N LEU A 207 -8.97 7.60 8.64
CA LEU A 207 -9.06 7.91 10.06
C LEU A 207 -7.66 7.90 10.74
N GLY A 208 -6.80 6.97 10.36
CA GLY A 208 -5.40 6.92 10.79
C GLY A 208 -4.59 8.13 10.31
N LEU A 209 -4.77 8.54 9.06
CA LEU A 209 -4.14 9.75 8.50
C LEU A 209 -4.67 11.04 9.14
N GLU A 210 -5.98 11.15 9.39
CA GLU A 210 -6.58 12.26 10.16
C GLU A 210 -6.00 12.32 11.59
N TRP A 211 -5.79 11.17 12.25
CA TRP A 211 -5.18 11.10 13.58
C TRP A 211 -3.71 11.53 13.56
N ILE A 212 -2.91 11.08 12.58
CA ILE A 212 -1.50 11.49 12.44
C ILE A 212 -1.42 13.02 12.26
N GLN A 213 -2.23 13.59 11.37
CA GLN A 213 -2.35 15.04 11.19
C GLN A 213 -2.73 15.79 12.48
N GLU A 214 -3.61 15.21 13.30
CA GLU A 214 -4.08 15.82 14.55
C GLU A 214 -3.04 15.70 15.69
N TYR A 215 -2.31 14.58 15.80
CA TYR A 215 -1.56 14.22 17.01
C TYR A 215 -0.05 14.00 16.86
N ILE A 216 0.52 13.80 15.65
CA ILE A 216 1.95 13.40 15.51
C ILE A 216 2.95 14.46 16.02
N GLY A 217 2.54 15.73 16.07
CA GLY A 217 3.33 16.81 16.67
C GLY A 217 3.62 16.60 18.17
N ALA A 218 2.82 15.79 18.89
CA ALA A 218 3.13 15.40 20.27
C ALA A 218 4.37 14.49 20.38
N PHE A 219 4.73 13.82 19.28
CA PHE A 219 5.93 12.99 19.12
C PHE A 219 7.08 13.76 18.44
N GLY A 220 6.91 15.07 18.20
CA GLY A 220 7.88 15.88 17.45
C GLY A 220 7.83 15.72 15.93
N GLY A 221 6.77 15.12 15.39
CA GLY A 221 6.59 15.00 13.93
C GLY A 221 6.01 16.26 13.30
N ASP A 222 6.49 16.60 12.11
CA ASP A 222 5.87 17.60 11.25
C ASP A 222 4.53 17.07 10.72
N LYS A 223 3.54 17.96 10.68
CA LYS A 223 2.22 17.70 10.11
C LYS A 223 2.16 18.07 8.63
N GLY A 224 3.18 18.76 8.12
CA GLY A 224 3.19 19.37 6.81
C GLY A 224 2.51 20.76 6.82
N LYS A 225 2.43 21.37 5.64
CA LYS A 225 2.05 22.77 5.45
C LYS A 225 0.67 23.08 6.06
N GLU A 226 0.62 23.97 7.05
CA GLU A 226 -0.59 24.43 7.79
C GLU A 226 -1.62 25.20 6.93
N GLY A 227 -1.56 25.11 5.60
CA GLY A 227 -2.12 26.11 4.67
C GLY A 227 -3.57 25.90 4.22
N LEU A 228 -4.29 24.90 4.71
CA LEU A 228 -5.62 24.53 4.20
C LEU A 228 -6.64 24.31 5.33
N GLU A 229 -7.35 25.38 5.68
CA GLU A 229 -8.52 25.34 6.56
C GLU A 229 -9.54 24.31 6.02
N PRO A 230 -9.82 23.20 6.74
CA PRO A 230 -10.53 22.05 6.16
C PRO A 230 -11.93 22.36 5.61
N LEU A 231 -12.56 23.45 6.07
CA LEU A 231 -13.92 23.81 5.68
C LEU A 231 -14.02 24.37 4.25
N GLU A 232 -12.94 24.92 3.68
CA GLU A 232 -13.01 25.61 2.38
C GLU A 232 -12.98 24.64 1.19
N LYS A 233 -12.23 23.52 1.27
CA LYS A 233 -12.28 22.44 0.27
C LYS A 233 -13.72 21.93 0.08
N VAL A 234 -14.46 21.81 1.19
CA VAL A 234 -15.84 21.27 1.22
C VAL A 234 -16.85 22.19 0.55
N ARG A 235 -16.63 23.51 0.47
CA ARG A 235 -17.53 24.43 -0.25
C ARG A 235 -17.58 24.16 -1.74
N ARG A 236 -16.44 23.89 -2.37
CA ARG A 236 -16.30 23.79 -3.84
C ARG A 236 -16.96 22.54 -4.43
N LEU A 237 -16.99 21.43 -3.70
CA LEU A 237 -17.53 20.15 -4.17
C LEU A 237 -19.07 20.07 -4.17
N ARG A 238 -19.77 21.03 -3.56
CA ARG A 238 -21.24 21.02 -3.37
C ARG A 238 -22.03 21.55 -4.58
N GLY A 239 -21.40 21.74 -5.73
CA GLY A 239 -21.95 22.48 -6.88
C GLY A 239 -22.54 21.67 -8.04
N VAL A 240 -22.59 20.33 -7.95
CA VAL A 240 -22.95 19.44 -9.09
C VAL A 240 -24.30 18.74 -8.86
N CYS A 241 -25.09 18.55 -9.92
CA CYS A 241 -26.40 17.90 -9.84
C CYS A 241 -26.28 16.37 -9.89
N ALA A 242 -26.97 15.68 -8.97
CA ALA A 242 -26.92 14.22 -8.87
C ALA A 242 -27.85 13.47 -9.84
N LYS A 243 -28.71 14.16 -10.60
CA LYS A 243 -29.75 13.52 -11.41
C LYS A 243 -29.20 12.87 -12.68
N ASP A 244 -28.23 13.50 -13.32
CA ASP A 244 -27.72 13.12 -14.64
C ASP A 244 -26.72 11.93 -14.59
N LEU A 245 -26.47 11.39 -13.38
CA LEU A 245 -25.51 10.32 -13.10
C LEU A 245 -26.15 8.93 -12.89
N ALA A 246 -27.49 8.83 -12.94
CA ALA A 246 -28.21 7.70 -12.35
C ALA A 246 -28.60 6.55 -13.31
N GLU A 247 -28.50 6.71 -14.63
CA GLU A 247 -29.32 5.90 -15.57
C GLU A 247 -28.67 4.63 -16.17
N GLU A 248 -27.35 4.40 -16.04
CA GLU A 248 -26.65 3.29 -16.75
C GLU A 248 -26.23 2.04 -15.91
N LEU A 249 -26.55 1.95 -14.62
CA LEU A 249 -25.78 1.10 -13.68
C LEU A 249 -25.98 -0.45 -13.70
N ASN A 250 -26.75 -1.05 -14.62
CA ASN A 250 -27.18 -2.47 -14.55
C ASN A 250 -26.32 -3.49 -15.36
N LEU A 251 -26.27 -4.78 -14.90
CA LEU A 251 -25.83 -6.05 -15.57
C LEU A 251 -24.49 -6.73 -15.13
N VAL A 252 -24.28 -8.05 -15.43
CA VAL A 252 -23.74 -9.10 -14.49
C VAL A 252 -22.65 -10.09 -15.08
N GLU A 253 -21.66 -10.84 -14.47
CA GLU A 253 -21.18 -11.33 -13.11
C GLU A 253 -19.63 -11.71 -12.98
N LEU A 254 -18.85 -11.39 -11.88
CA LEU A 254 -17.76 -12.22 -11.17
C LEU A 254 -17.04 -11.54 -9.93
N VAL A 255 -16.57 -12.33 -8.91
CA VAL A 255 -16.12 -11.85 -7.55
C VAL A 255 -14.60 -11.69 -7.32
N CYS A 256 -14.20 -10.63 -6.60
CA CYS A 256 -12.99 -10.56 -5.73
C CYS A 256 -13.24 -9.59 -4.54
N PHE A 257 -12.62 -9.78 -3.36
CA PHE A 257 -12.59 -8.73 -2.32
C PHE A 257 -11.62 -7.62 -2.75
N ARG A 258 -12.15 -6.41 -2.93
CA ARG A 258 -11.46 -5.21 -3.40
C ARG A 258 -12.20 -3.97 -2.85
N PRO A 259 -11.64 -2.76 -2.97
CA PRO A 259 -12.42 -1.55 -2.81
C PRO A 259 -13.66 -1.55 -3.72
N ALA A 260 -14.80 -1.15 -3.14
CA ALA A 260 -16.08 -1.06 -3.83
C ALA A 260 -16.22 0.30 -4.55
N LEU A 261 -17.02 0.33 -5.62
CA LEU A 261 -17.44 1.57 -6.28
C LEU A 261 -18.69 2.08 -5.56
N ASP A 262 -18.47 2.98 -4.60
CA ASP A 262 -19.47 3.46 -3.64
C ASP A 262 -19.92 4.91 -3.88
N GLY A 263 -19.29 5.64 -4.80
CA GLY A 263 -19.53 7.07 -5.04
C GLY A 263 -18.88 8.01 -4.01
N VAL A 264 -18.34 7.46 -2.92
CA VAL A 264 -17.83 8.18 -1.73
C VAL A 264 -16.31 8.12 -1.68
N VAL A 265 -15.73 6.91 -1.69
CA VAL A 265 -14.29 6.64 -1.76
C VAL A 265 -13.87 6.38 -3.21
N PHE A 266 -14.67 5.65 -3.99
CA PHE A 266 -14.45 5.45 -5.44
C PHE A 266 -15.73 5.69 -6.23
N ARG A 267 -15.70 6.69 -7.11
CA ARG A 267 -16.80 7.05 -8.02
C ARG A 267 -16.79 6.27 -9.34
N GLU A 268 -15.61 5.85 -9.76
CA GLU A 268 -15.36 5.16 -11.03
C GLU A 268 -14.33 4.03 -10.80
N ASP A 269 -14.18 3.13 -11.78
CA ASP A 269 -13.23 2.03 -11.69
C ASP A 269 -11.80 2.56 -11.47
N SER A 270 -11.10 2.04 -10.46
CA SER A 270 -9.76 2.56 -10.11
C SER A 270 -8.73 2.38 -11.23
N ARG A 271 -8.95 1.46 -12.18
CA ARG A 271 -8.11 1.31 -13.40
C ARG A 271 -8.27 2.46 -14.40
N VAL A 272 -9.36 3.23 -14.29
CA VAL A 272 -9.62 4.46 -15.05
C VAL A 272 -9.05 5.65 -14.27
N LEU A 273 -9.43 5.81 -13.00
CA LEU A 273 -8.99 6.92 -12.14
C LEU A 273 -7.46 7.01 -11.98
N VAL A 274 -6.76 5.86 -11.93
CA VAL A 274 -5.28 5.82 -11.84
C VAL A 274 -4.57 6.35 -13.09
N GLY A 275 -5.30 6.53 -14.20
CA GLY A 275 -4.81 7.15 -15.44
C GLY A 275 -5.24 8.60 -15.62
N ASP A 276 -6.06 9.16 -14.72
CA ASP A 276 -6.53 10.55 -14.80
C ASP A 276 -5.63 11.49 -13.96
N PRO A 277 -4.92 12.46 -14.56
CA PRO A 277 -4.13 13.42 -13.79
C PRO A 277 -4.97 14.33 -12.88
N GLU A 278 -6.23 14.66 -13.22
CA GLU A 278 -7.06 15.53 -12.38
C GLU A 278 -7.72 14.79 -11.19
N ALA A 279 -7.58 13.45 -11.12
CA ALA A 279 -7.92 12.67 -9.93
C ALA A 279 -6.91 12.82 -8.78
N TYR A 280 -5.72 13.36 -9.06
CA TYR A 280 -4.68 13.62 -8.06
C TYR A 280 -4.83 15.03 -7.46
N GLY A 281 -4.50 15.17 -6.17
CA GLY A 281 -4.58 16.45 -5.46
C GLY A 281 -3.54 17.45 -5.97
N ARG A 282 -3.93 18.71 -6.16
CA ARG A 282 -3.03 19.79 -6.65
C ARG A 282 -1.97 20.19 -5.63
N GLU A 283 -2.07 19.69 -4.40
CA GLU A 283 -1.05 19.70 -3.36
C GLU A 283 0.03 18.60 -3.53
N LEU A 284 -0.06 17.76 -4.55
CA LEU A 284 0.91 16.70 -4.82
C LEU A 284 2.17 17.28 -5.50
N GLU A 285 3.29 17.18 -4.80
CA GLU A 285 4.60 17.73 -5.20
C GLU A 285 5.56 16.65 -5.72
N TRP A 286 5.54 15.44 -5.13
CA TRP A 286 6.42 14.33 -5.54
C TRP A 286 5.66 12.99 -5.47
N VAL A 287 5.94 12.10 -6.43
CA VAL A 287 5.65 10.66 -6.29
C VAL A 287 6.90 9.87 -6.67
N VAL A 288 7.15 8.82 -5.89
CA VAL A 288 8.17 7.80 -6.18
C VAL A 288 7.46 6.48 -6.46
N THR A 289 7.66 5.92 -7.65
CA THR A 289 7.01 4.67 -8.07
C THR A 289 8.04 3.64 -8.54
N GLY A 290 7.76 2.36 -8.32
CA GLY A 290 8.62 1.29 -8.83
C GLY A 290 7.93 -0.06 -8.86
N THR A 291 8.72 -1.07 -9.22
CA THR A 291 8.33 -2.49 -9.22
C THR A 291 9.55 -3.36 -8.95
N CYS A 292 9.35 -4.62 -8.59
CA CYS A 292 10.36 -5.67 -8.62
C CYS A 292 10.45 -6.28 -10.05
N ASN A 293 11.56 -6.89 -10.46
CA ASN A 293 11.70 -7.36 -11.85
C ASN A 293 10.73 -8.50 -12.17
N ASP A 294 10.54 -9.40 -11.22
CA ASP A 294 9.87 -10.70 -11.40
C ASP A 294 8.56 -10.78 -10.61
N GLU A 295 7.86 -9.65 -10.40
CA GLU A 295 6.59 -9.51 -9.64
C GLU A 295 5.67 -10.75 -9.68
N GLY A 296 5.38 -11.24 -10.88
CA GLY A 296 4.44 -12.33 -11.12
C GLY A 296 4.95 -13.75 -10.86
N SER A 297 6.23 -13.94 -10.53
CA SER A 297 6.82 -15.27 -10.26
C SER A 297 6.17 -15.95 -9.04
N VAL A 298 5.75 -15.14 -8.05
CA VAL A 298 4.96 -15.55 -6.89
C VAL A 298 3.51 -15.89 -7.27
N PHE A 299 2.92 -15.06 -8.13
CA PHE A 299 1.49 -15.07 -8.37
C PHE A 299 1.05 -16.11 -9.40
N ALA A 300 1.90 -16.45 -10.37
CA ALA A 300 1.62 -17.55 -11.30
C ALA A 300 1.34 -18.89 -10.58
N PRO A 301 2.21 -19.41 -9.67
CA PRO A 301 1.90 -20.61 -8.89
C PRO A 301 0.74 -20.38 -7.89
N MET A 302 0.65 -19.21 -7.24
CA MET A 302 -0.46 -18.91 -6.32
C MET A 302 -1.84 -19.01 -6.99
N PHE A 303 -1.96 -18.55 -8.24
CA PHE A 303 -3.20 -18.61 -9.03
C PHE A 303 -3.35 -19.92 -9.84
N GLY A 304 -2.47 -20.91 -9.64
CA GLY A 304 -2.45 -22.18 -10.37
C GLY A 304 -2.14 -22.04 -11.87
N ALA A 305 -1.59 -20.91 -12.31
CA ALA A 305 -1.37 -20.55 -13.70
C ALA A 305 -0.10 -21.18 -14.33
N THR A 306 0.37 -22.31 -13.80
CA THR A 306 1.67 -22.92 -14.11
C THR A 306 1.61 -24.10 -15.08
N THR A 307 0.44 -24.42 -15.63
CA THR A 307 0.28 -25.46 -16.67
C THR A 307 -0.19 -24.88 -18.00
N LEU A 308 0.00 -25.63 -19.09
CA LEU A 308 -0.51 -25.28 -20.43
C LEU A 308 -2.03 -25.01 -20.43
N GLU A 309 -2.81 -25.81 -19.69
CA GLU A 309 -4.26 -25.62 -19.52
C GLU A 309 -4.57 -24.32 -18.77
N ALA A 310 -3.89 -24.07 -17.65
CA ALA A 310 -4.12 -22.88 -16.85
C ALA A 310 -3.64 -21.59 -17.56
N PHE A 311 -2.60 -21.68 -18.38
CA PHE A 311 -2.16 -20.62 -19.30
C PHE A 311 -3.22 -20.31 -20.37
N ALA A 312 -3.84 -21.32 -20.99
CA ALA A 312 -4.94 -21.10 -21.94
C ALA A 312 -6.14 -20.40 -21.27
N SER A 313 -6.46 -20.75 -20.03
CA SER A 313 -7.45 -20.06 -19.19
C SER A 313 -7.04 -18.62 -18.83
N LEU A 314 -5.75 -18.38 -18.53
CA LEU A 314 -5.20 -17.04 -18.27
C LEU A 314 -5.28 -16.15 -19.51
N LYS A 315 -4.85 -16.65 -20.68
CA LYS A 315 -4.98 -15.96 -21.97
C LYS A 315 -6.43 -15.61 -22.27
N THR A 316 -7.36 -16.56 -22.12
CA THR A 316 -8.80 -16.34 -22.37
C THR A 316 -9.43 -15.28 -21.45
N ARG A 317 -8.89 -15.12 -20.23
CA ARG A 317 -9.31 -14.06 -19.30
C ARG A 317 -8.74 -12.69 -19.70
N LEU A 318 -7.45 -12.60 -19.97
CA LEU A 318 -6.72 -11.33 -20.17
C LEU A 318 -6.73 -10.79 -21.61
N CYS A 319 -6.59 -11.66 -22.61
CA CYS A 319 -6.40 -11.26 -24.01
C CYS A 319 -7.74 -10.98 -24.70
N PRO A 320 -7.91 -9.80 -25.35
CA PRO A 320 -9.02 -9.57 -26.27
C PRO A 320 -9.02 -10.61 -27.42
N PRO A 321 -10.17 -11.17 -27.85
CA PRO A 321 -10.19 -12.16 -28.94
C PRO A 321 -9.59 -11.66 -30.26
N SER A 322 -9.69 -10.34 -30.53
CA SER A 322 -9.03 -9.64 -31.64
C SER A 322 -7.51 -9.74 -31.61
N ASP A 323 -6.94 -9.82 -30.41
CA ASP A 323 -5.51 -9.64 -30.15
C ASP A 323 -4.77 -10.98 -30.01
N SER A 324 -5.46 -12.13 -30.11
CA SER A 324 -4.88 -13.45 -29.84
C SER A 324 -3.56 -13.69 -30.60
N ALA A 325 -3.50 -13.35 -31.89
CA ALA A 325 -2.29 -13.52 -32.71
C ALA A 325 -1.18 -12.50 -32.38
N PHE A 326 -1.54 -11.29 -31.93
CA PHE A 326 -0.58 -10.30 -31.45
C PHE A 326 0.03 -10.73 -30.12
N PHE A 327 -0.81 -11.20 -29.19
CA PHE A 327 -0.39 -11.83 -27.93
C PHE A 327 0.57 -13.01 -28.17
N ASP A 328 0.24 -13.91 -29.11
CA ASP A 328 1.09 -15.07 -29.43
C ASP A 328 2.45 -14.65 -30.03
N THR A 329 2.49 -13.54 -30.76
CA THR A 329 3.74 -12.96 -31.29
C THR A 329 4.57 -12.29 -30.19
N LEU A 330 3.92 -11.69 -29.19
CA LEU A 330 4.53 -10.83 -28.17
C LEU A 330 5.00 -11.58 -26.91
N PHE A 331 4.26 -12.61 -26.51
CA PHE A 331 4.51 -13.41 -25.31
C PHE A 331 4.96 -14.84 -25.63
N GLY A 332 4.74 -15.31 -26.86
CA GLY A 332 5.01 -16.68 -27.28
C GLY A 332 3.87 -17.65 -26.96
N ILE A 333 3.94 -18.83 -27.59
CA ILE A 333 3.05 -19.98 -27.32
C ILE A 333 3.89 -21.02 -26.56
N PRO A 334 3.56 -21.36 -25.30
CA PRO A 334 4.28 -22.39 -24.56
C PRO A 334 4.00 -23.79 -25.14
N SER A 335 5.04 -24.62 -25.17
CA SER A 335 4.97 -26.03 -25.54
C SER A 335 5.07 -26.99 -24.34
N THR A 336 5.48 -26.46 -23.19
CA THR A 336 5.65 -27.16 -21.92
C THR A 336 5.05 -26.36 -20.75
N ASP A 337 4.73 -27.04 -19.64
CA ASP A 337 4.27 -26.37 -18.41
C ASP A 337 5.33 -25.40 -17.83
N ALA A 338 6.62 -25.69 -18.02
CA ALA A 338 7.70 -24.79 -17.58
C ALA A 338 7.68 -23.45 -18.34
N GLU A 339 7.51 -23.49 -19.66
CA GLU A 339 7.31 -22.29 -20.49
C GLU A 339 5.99 -21.59 -20.13
N ALA A 340 4.92 -22.36 -19.90
CA ALA A 340 3.62 -21.81 -19.49
C ALA A 340 3.72 -21.04 -18.17
N ALA A 341 4.43 -21.56 -17.17
CA ALA A 341 4.68 -20.90 -15.90
C ALA A 341 5.47 -19.59 -16.07
N ILE A 342 6.54 -19.59 -16.88
CA ILE A 342 7.36 -18.39 -17.16
C ILE A 342 6.52 -17.30 -17.84
N ILE A 343 5.75 -17.65 -18.87
CA ILE A 343 4.93 -16.66 -19.59
C ILE A 343 3.77 -16.18 -18.70
N SER A 344 3.12 -17.07 -17.93
CA SER A 344 2.12 -16.68 -16.92
C SER A 344 2.69 -15.74 -15.85
N ALA A 345 3.93 -15.93 -15.42
CA ALA A 345 4.60 -15.02 -14.48
C ALA A 345 4.80 -13.62 -15.11
N ARG A 346 5.33 -13.54 -16.35
CA ARG A 346 5.45 -12.27 -17.09
C ARG A 346 4.08 -11.58 -17.26
N LEU A 347 3.05 -12.33 -17.66
CA LEU A 347 1.70 -11.81 -17.85
C LEU A 347 1.09 -11.28 -16.55
N THR A 348 1.25 -12.02 -15.45
CA THR A 348 0.71 -11.65 -14.14
C THR A 348 1.46 -10.43 -13.56
N GLY A 349 2.79 -10.41 -13.67
CA GLY A 349 3.61 -9.29 -13.25
C GLY A 349 3.33 -8.01 -14.03
N ASN A 350 3.21 -8.10 -15.36
CA ASN A 350 2.89 -6.94 -16.19
C ASN A 350 1.46 -6.44 -15.93
N GLY A 351 0.47 -7.33 -15.86
CA GLY A 351 -0.95 -6.96 -15.74
C GLY A 351 -1.40 -6.48 -14.37
N ILE A 352 -0.76 -6.94 -13.28
CA ILE A 352 -1.12 -6.55 -11.91
C ILE A 352 -0.24 -5.38 -11.40
N PHE A 353 1.02 -5.30 -11.83
CA PHE A 353 1.98 -4.35 -11.26
C PHE A 353 2.56 -3.39 -12.31
N LYS A 354 3.31 -3.90 -13.31
CA LYS A 354 4.10 -3.00 -14.18
C LYS A 354 3.24 -2.07 -15.05
N TYR A 355 2.09 -2.52 -15.55
CA TYR A 355 1.18 -1.68 -16.33
C TYR A 355 0.38 -0.69 -15.47
N PRO A 356 -0.24 -1.07 -14.33
CA PRO A 356 -0.80 -0.09 -13.41
C PRO A 356 0.20 0.96 -12.91
N THR A 357 1.44 0.57 -12.57
CA THR A 357 2.50 1.52 -12.19
C THR A 357 2.91 2.44 -13.35
N LEU A 358 2.83 1.98 -14.61
CA LEU A 358 2.99 2.82 -15.80
C LEU A 358 1.83 3.82 -15.94
N GLN A 359 0.58 3.42 -15.67
CA GLN A 359 -0.57 4.34 -15.68
C GLN A 359 -0.41 5.44 -14.61
N VAL A 360 -0.01 5.08 -13.38
CA VAL A 360 0.36 6.08 -12.34
C VAL A 360 1.45 7.01 -12.87
N SER A 361 2.54 6.46 -13.43
CA SER A 361 3.65 7.26 -13.96
C SER A 361 3.20 8.25 -15.04
N GLN A 362 2.24 7.86 -15.88
CA GLN A 362 1.65 8.70 -16.92
C GLN A 362 0.78 9.82 -16.34
N ALA A 363 -0.10 9.50 -15.38
CA ALA A 363 -0.93 10.51 -14.72
C ALA A 363 -0.09 11.52 -13.92
N ILE A 364 0.94 11.07 -13.20
CA ILE A 364 1.83 11.98 -12.43
C ILE A 364 2.65 12.90 -13.34
N LEU A 365 3.17 12.44 -14.49
CA LEU A 365 3.86 13.33 -15.43
C LEU A 365 2.92 14.29 -16.18
N ALA A 366 1.62 13.99 -16.24
CA ALA A 366 0.60 14.89 -16.77
C ALA A 366 0.02 15.84 -15.71
N HIS A 367 0.25 15.58 -14.41
CA HIS A 367 -0.21 16.43 -13.31
C HIS A 367 0.56 17.76 -13.26
N PRO A 368 -0.09 18.93 -13.16
CA PRO A 368 0.54 20.24 -13.40
C PRO A 368 1.61 20.66 -12.38
N THR A 369 1.75 19.97 -11.24
CA THR A 369 2.69 20.34 -10.16
C THR A 369 3.54 19.18 -9.62
N ALA A 370 3.25 17.93 -9.99
CA ALA A 370 3.92 16.79 -9.39
C ALA A 370 5.17 16.39 -10.18
N GLN A 371 6.22 15.97 -9.48
CA GLN A 371 7.39 15.35 -10.07
C GLN A 371 7.35 13.83 -9.88
N LEU A 372 7.96 13.11 -10.82
CA LEU A 372 8.08 11.65 -10.79
C LEU A 372 9.55 11.23 -10.64
N THR A 373 9.82 10.43 -9.61
CA THR A 373 11.04 9.60 -9.54
C THR A 373 10.63 8.15 -9.72
N ARG A 374 11.43 7.37 -10.46
CA ARG A 374 11.17 5.93 -10.67
C ARG A 374 12.29 5.08 -10.10
N PHE A 375 11.93 3.92 -9.55
CA PHE A 375 12.87 2.87 -9.20
C PHE A 375 12.50 1.52 -9.80
N HIS A 376 13.50 0.65 -9.93
CA HIS A 376 13.37 -0.72 -10.40
C HIS A 376 14.23 -1.61 -9.51
N PHE A 377 13.60 -2.58 -8.86
CA PHE A 377 14.30 -3.55 -8.02
C PHE A 377 14.65 -4.79 -8.84
N ASP A 378 15.93 -4.98 -9.16
CA ASP A 378 16.46 -6.14 -9.91
C ASP A 378 17.28 -7.09 -9.01
N THR A 379 17.54 -6.74 -7.74
CA THR A 379 18.37 -7.53 -6.82
C THR A 379 17.67 -8.81 -6.36
N HIS A 380 18.28 -9.97 -6.60
CA HIS A 380 17.85 -11.28 -6.07
C HIS A 380 18.45 -11.53 -4.67
N ILE A 381 17.77 -12.33 -3.84
CA ILE A 381 18.28 -12.81 -2.54
C ILE A 381 18.71 -14.28 -2.63
N LYS A 382 20.00 -14.58 -2.44
CA LYS A 382 20.56 -15.95 -2.41
C LYS A 382 20.30 -16.67 -1.10
N GLY A 383 20.09 -15.92 -0.02
CA GLY A 383 19.52 -16.46 1.22
C GLY A 383 18.17 -17.15 0.99
N GLU A 384 17.33 -16.56 0.14
CA GLU A 384 15.99 -17.01 -0.19
C GLU A 384 15.98 -18.15 -1.21
N GLU A 385 16.96 -18.22 -2.14
CA GLU A 385 17.15 -19.38 -3.04
C GLU A 385 17.32 -20.73 -2.31
N LYS A 386 17.65 -20.71 -1.01
CA LYS A 386 17.74 -21.91 -0.15
C LYS A 386 16.37 -22.36 0.38
N ILE A 387 15.36 -21.50 0.30
CA ILE A 387 13.98 -21.69 0.77
C ILE A 387 13.03 -21.83 -0.44
N MET A 388 13.24 -21.01 -1.49
CA MET A 388 12.45 -21.00 -2.72
C MET A 388 13.34 -20.67 -3.93
N GLN A 389 13.52 -21.63 -4.83
CA GLN A 389 14.39 -21.47 -5.99
C GLN A 389 13.67 -20.80 -7.17
N GLY A 390 14.38 -19.89 -7.85
CA GLY A 390 13.97 -19.38 -9.17
C GLY A 390 12.89 -18.29 -9.20
N LEU A 391 12.58 -17.64 -8.07
CA LEU A 391 11.59 -16.55 -8.05
C LEU A 391 12.13 -15.21 -8.59
N GLY A 392 13.45 -15.00 -8.66
CA GLY A 392 14.07 -13.76 -9.12
C GLY A 392 13.90 -12.59 -8.14
N ALA A 393 13.94 -11.35 -8.63
CA ALA A 393 13.57 -10.18 -7.83
C ALA A 393 12.04 -10.06 -7.80
N HIS A 394 11.41 -10.86 -6.95
CA HIS A 394 9.95 -11.03 -6.92
C HIS A 394 9.20 -9.99 -6.09
N HIS A 395 7.87 -10.06 -6.08
CA HIS A 395 7.02 -9.14 -5.33
C HIS A 395 7.39 -9.06 -3.85
N GLY A 396 7.56 -7.83 -3.33
CA GLY A 396 7.85 -7.53 -1.92
C GLY A 396 9.29 -7.82 -1.45
N ILE A 397 10.18 -8.27 -2.33
CA ILE A 397 11.58 -8.60 -2.00
C ILE A 397 12.40 -7.36 -1.61
N ASP A 398 11.99 -6.19 -2.09
CA ASP A 398 12.56 -4.86 -1.82
C ASP A 398 12.33 -4.40 -0.36
N MET A 399 11.30 -4.91 0.31
CA MET A 399 10.98 -4.54 1.69
C MET A 399 12.06 -4.97 2.69
N PHE A 400 12.75 -6.10 2.46
CA PHE A 400 13.89 -6.53 3.31
C PHE A 400 15.05 -5.53 3.28
N PHE A 401 15.25 -4.85 2.15
CA PHE A 401 16.29 -3.84 2.00
C PHE A 401 15.80 -2.43 2.41
N THR A 402 14.49 -2.20 2.38
CA THR A 402 13.88 -0.93 2.80
C THR A 402 13.83 -0.80 4.32
N PHE A 403 13.27 -1.79 5.02
CA PHE A 403 13.16 -1.74 6.49
C PHE A 403 14.42 -2.28 7.19
N GLY A 404 15.06 -3.30 6.63
CA GLY A 404 16.19 -3.98 7.26
C GLY A 404 15.74 -4.79 8.48
N GLY A 405 16.46 -4.65 9.58
CA GLY A 405 16.10 -5.23 10.88
C GLY A 405 16.26 -6.74 10.93
N LYS A 406 15.72 -7.33 11.99
CA LYS A 406 15.98 -8.74 12.34
C LYS A 406 15.54 -9.73 11.26
N VAL A 407 14.44 -9.45 10.55
CA VAL A 407 13.95 -10.28 9.45
C VAL A 407 14.93 -10.26 8.28
N ALA A 408 15.46 -9.10 7.91
CA ALA A 408 16.48 -8.98 6.87
C ALA A 408 17.81 -9.60 7.32
N GLU A 409 18.18 -9.54 8.60
CA GLU A 409 19.35 -10.26 9.10
C GLU A 409 19.22 -11.78 8.92
N ASP A 410 18.09 -12.38 9.33
CA ASP A 410 17.93 -13.83 9.32
C ASP A 410 17.76 -14.41 7.90
N LEU A 411 17.40 -13.57 6.92
CA LEU A 411 17.29 -13.93 5.51
C LEU A 411 18.55 -13.62 4.68
N LEU A 412 19.15 -12.43 4.80
CA LEU A 412 20.15 -11.90 3.85
C LEU A 412 21.60 -12.30 4.16
N GLU A 413 22.36 -12.65 3.11
CA GLU A 413 23.80 -12.87 3.19
C GLU A 413 24.60 -11.58 3.45
N MET A 414 25.83 -11.70 3.96
CA MET A 414 26.65 -10.54 4.40
C MET A 414 26.94 -9.51 3.29
N ASN A 415 26.95 -9.92 2.02
CA ASN A 415 27.05 -9.03 0.86
C ASN A 415 25.71 -8.33 0.55
N GLU A 416 24.58 -9.03 0.70
CA GLU A 416 23.23 -8.53 0.46
C GLU A 416 22.85 -7.49 1.51
N ARG A 417 23.22 -7.71 2.78
CA ARG A 417 23.01 -6.71 3.86
C ARG A 417 23.68 -5.36 3.60
N ARG A 418 24.72 -5.29 2.75
CA ARG A 418 25.35 -4.01 2.33
C ARG A 418 24.46 -3.19 1.39
N MET A 419 23.46 -3.81 0.78
CA MET A 419 22.48 -3.15 -0.08
C MET A 419 21.36 -2.49 0.73
N ILE A 420 21.03 -2.99 1.94
CA ILE A 420 20.03 -2.41 2.85
C ILE A 420 20.30 -0.90 3.03
N ARG A 421 21.51 -0.54 3.50
CA ARG A 421 21.86 0.85 3.74
C ARG A 421 21.73 1.74 2.49
N LYS A 422 22.04 1.21 1.30
CA LYS A 422 21.90 1.96 0.03
C LYS A 422 20.44 2.21 -0.35
N VAL A 423 19.57 1.21 -0.13
CA VAL A 423 18.12 1.31 -0.35
C VAL A 423 17.49 2.26 0.68
N GLN A 424 17.90 2.17 1.94
CA GLN A 424 17.52 3.12 2.99
C GLN A 424 17.99 4.54 2.69
N GLU A 425 19.23 4.75 2.22
CA GLU A 425 19.74 6.07 1.83
C GLU A 425 18.86 6.72 0.75
N VAL A 426 18.33 5.94 -0.21
CA VAL A 426 17.32 6.42 -1.18
C VAL A 426 15.98 6.77 -0.52
N TRP A 427 15.41 5.89 0.31
CA TRP A 427 14.10 6.16 0.91
C TRP A 427 14.12 7.30 1.96
N ILE A 428 15.18 7.41 2.74
CA ILE A 428 15.40 8.51 3.70
C ILE A 428 15.52 9.85 2.96
N GLU A 429 16.13 9.86 1.78
CA GLU A 429 16.15 11.03 0.89
C GLU A 429 14.75 11.41 0.38
N VAL A 430 13.89 10.44 0.03
CA VAL A 430 12.48 10.70 -0.32
C VAL A 430 11.70 11.32 0.86
N ILE A 431 11.96 10.85 2.08
CA ILE A 431 11.24 11.27 3.30
C ILE A 431 11.69 12.66 3.79
N THR A 432 12.97 13.02 3.61
CA THR A 432 13.58 14.20 4.26
C THR A 432 13.96 15.35 3.33
N ALA A 433 13.93 15.15 2.00
CA ALA A 433 14.06 16.26 1.06
C ALA A 433 12.87 17.22 1.22
N HIS A 434 13.16 18.51 1.41
CA HIS A 434 12.14 19.53 1.68
C HIS A 434 11.27 19.87 0.44
N SER A 435 11.70 19.40 -0.72
CA SER A 435 11.07 19.56 -2.04
C SER A 435 11.74 18.58 -3.03
N PRO A 436 11.08 18.19 -4.14
CA PRO A 436 11.72 17.42 -5.19
C PRO A 436 13.03 18.06 -5.68
N GLU A 437 13.05 19.38 -5.87
CA GLU A 437 14.21 20.14 -6.35
C GLU A 437 15.42 19.98 -5.45
N SER A 438 15.22 19.97 -4.13
CA SER A 438 16.29 19.81 -3.15
C SER A 438 16.95 18.42 -3.16
N SER A 439 16.30 17.42 -3.75
CA SER A 439 16.79 16.05 -3.70
C SER A 439 17.88 15.72 -4.73
N TYR A 440 18.85 14.87 -4.34
CA TYR A 440 19.83 14.28 -5.27
C TYR A 440 19.26 13.16 -6.16
N LEU A 441 18.05 12.65 -5.87
CA LEU A 441 17.44 11.57 -6.64
C LEU A 441 17.14 11.97 -8.09
N PRO A 442 17.21 11.02 -9.04
CA PRO A 442 16.80 11.24 -10.41
C PRO A 442 15.32 11.63 -10.54
N LYS A 443 15.00 12.45 -11.55
CA LYS A 443 13.62 12.80 -11.91
C LYS A 443 13.36 12.51 -13.38
N VAL A 444 12.15 12.04 -13.70
CA VAL A 444 11.69 11.89 -15.08
C VAL A 444 11.21 13.26 -15.58
N SER A 445 11.64 13.65 -16.78
CA SER A 445 11.27 14.96 -17.36
C SER A 445 9.81 15.00 -17.80
N SER A 446 9.14 16.14 -17.67
CA SER A 446 7.77 16.35 -18.17
C SER A 446 7.67 16.43 -19.70
N SER A 447 8.79 16.52 -20.43
CA SER A 447 8.82 16.33 -21.90
C SER A 447 8.86 14.85 -22.33
N PHE A 448 8.76 13.91 -21.39
CA PHE A 448 8.91 12.49 -21.67
C PHE A 448 7.66 11.87 -22.32
N SER A 449 7.81 11.40 -23.56
CA SER A 449 6.85 10.49 -24.18
C SER A 449 7.17 9.05 -23.83
N PHE A 450 6.20 8.34 -23.25
CA PHE A 450 6.24 6.88 -23.07
C PHE A 450 6.14 6.10 -24.40
N LEU A 451 5.80 6.78 -25.50
CA LEU A 451 5.82 6.24 -26.85
C LEU A 451 7.07 6.74 -27.58
N PRO A 452 8.02 5.87 -27.96
CA PRO A 452 9.09 6.20 -28.88
C PRO A 452 8.53 6.73 -30.20
N THR A 453 8.99 7.90 -30.63
CA THR A 453 8.72 8.44 -31.96
C THR A 453 9.50 7.65 -33.01
N ASN A 454 8.89 7.36 -34.16
CA ASN A 454 9.52 6.62 -35.28
C ASN A 454 10.67 7.37 -36.01
N ASN A 455 11.21 8.44 -35.41
CA ASN A 455 12.39 9.15 -35.89
C ASN A 455 13.57 8.80 -34.99
N GLU A 456 14.71 8.47 -35.60
CA GLU A 456 15.98 8.34 -34.88
C GLU A 456 16.41 9.71 -34.31
N ALA A 457 17.14 9.66 -33.19
CA ALA A 457 17.67 10.80 -32.45
C ALA A 457 16.63 11.76 -31.83
N ASP A 458 15.91 11.28 -30.81
CA ASP A 458 15.38 12.16 -29.75
C ASP A 458 16.10 11.90 -28.41
N THR A 459 16.82 12.90 -27.91
CA THR A 459 17.84 12.76 -26.87
C THR A 459 17.30 13.12 -25.49
N LEU A 460 16.50 12.23 -24.90
CA LEU A 460 15.91 12.43 -23.56
C LEU A 460 16.65 11.64 -22.46
N PRO A 461 16.99 12.27 -21.31
CA PRO A 461 17.56 11.56 -20.17
C PRO A 461 16.49 10.70 -19.49
N LYS A 462 16.67 9.38 -19.55
CA LYS A 462 15.76 8.38 -18.98
C LYS A 462 16.32 7.93 -17.63
N GLU A 463 16.04 8.68 -16.58
CA GLU A 463 16.58 8.37 -15.25
C GLU A 463 15.59 7.54 -14.40
N ALA A 464 15.97 6.30 -14.07
CA ALA A 464 15.37 5.51 -13.00
C ALA A 464 16.48 4.97 -12.08
N ILE A 465 16.15 4.78 -10.79
CA ILE A 465 17.02 4.17 -9.78
C ILE A 465 16.94 2.65 -9.95
N VAL A 466 17.99 2.02 -10.48
CA VAL A 466 18.03 0.56 -10.62
C VAL A 466 18.84 -0.06 -9.49
N PHE A 467 18.19 -0.82 -8.62
CA PHE A 467 18.82 -1.61 -7.58
C PHE A 467 19.28 -2.94 -8.19
N GLY A 468 20.56 -3.02 -8.55
CA GLY A 468 21.10 -4.07 -9.42
C GLY A 468 21.44 -5.39 -8.72
N ASN A 469 21.48 -6.46 -9.51
CA ASN A 469 21.93 -7.80 -9.09
C ASN A 469 23.44 -7.85 -8.71
N ASP A 470 24.21 -6.83 -9.04
CA ASP A 470 25.61 -6.61 -8.63
C ASP A 470 25.75 -5.90 -7.27
N MET A 471 24.63 -5.70 -6.56
CA MET A 471 24.55 -4.98 -5.28
C MET A 471 24.98 -3.51 -5.39
N GLN A 472 24.77 -2.88 -6.56
CA GLN A 472 24.97 -1.45 -6.79
C GLN A 472 23.66 -0.74 -7.13
N ILE A 473 23.68 0.59 -7.05
CA ILE A 473 22.60 1.45 -7.56
C ILE A 473 23.09 2.08 -8.87
N HIS A 474 22.34 1.87 -9.93
CA HIS A 474 22.61 2.44 -11.25
C HIS A 474 21.56 3.51 -11.59
N LYS A 475 21.94 4.45 -12.46
CA LYS A 475 20.98 5.26 -13.22
C LYS A 475 20.89 4.66 -14.62
N ASP A 476 19.74 4.10 -15.00
CA ASP A 476 19.63 3.37 -16.28
C ASP A 476 18.29 3.53 -17.00
N ILE A 477 18.31 3.21 -18.30
CA ILE A 477 17.23 3.30 -19.28
C ILE A 477 16.23 2.15 -19.06
N ALA A 478 15.30 2.34 -18.13
CA ALA A 478 14.38 1.28 -17.73
C ALA A 478 12.90 1.64 -17.95
N GLU A 479 12.42 1.40 -19.17
CA GLU A 479 11.03 0.94 -19.37
C GLU A 479 11.01 -0.58 -19.32
N ARG A 480 10.21 -1.16 -18.42
CA ARG A 480 10.11 -2.62 -18.24
C ARG A 480 9.08 -3.30 -19.15
N MET A 481 8.60 -2.60 -20.17
CA MET A 481 7.68 -3.10 -21.19
C MET A 481 8.03 -2.46 -22.54
N SER A 482 7.93 -3.25 -23.60
CA SER A 482 7.98 -2.78 -24.99
C SER A 482 6.75 -1.93 -25.35
N ILE A 483 6.84 -1.17 -26.46
CA ILE A 483 5.68 -0.42 -27.01
C ILE A 483 4.50 -1.36 -27.25
N ASP A 484 4.78 -2.54 -27.81
CA ASP A 484 3.79 -3.57 -28.11
C ASP A 484 3.14 -4.16 -26.86
N GLU A 485 3.89 -4.32 -25.76
CA GLU A 485 3.32 -4.65 -24.44
C GLU A 485 2.44 -3.52 -23.91
N ILE A 486 2.85 -2.26 -24.00
CA ILE A 486 2.07 -1.13 -23.50
C ILE A 486 0.74 -1.01 -24.27
N GLU A 487 0.77 -1.13 -25.59
CA GLU A 487 -0.43 -1.11 -26.43
C GLU A 487 -1.28 -2.39 -26.30
N PHE A 488 -0.68 -3.57 -26.08
CA PHE A 488 -1.44 -4.76 -25.68
C PHE A 488 -2.17 -4.52 -24.35
N TRP A 489 -1.46 -4.09 -23.30
CA TRP A 489 -2.03 -3.96 -21.95
C TRP A 489 -3.07 -2.86 -21.86
N LYS A 490 -2.96 -1.79 -22.66
CA LYS A 490 -3.99 -0.78 -22.85
C LYS A 490 -5.30 -1.38 -23.38
N ARG A 491 -5.23 -2.23 -24.42
CA ARG A 491 -6.42 -2.91 -24.97
C ARG A 491 -6.93 -4.02 -24.06
N ALA A 492 -6.04 -4.77 -23.40
CA ALA A 492 -6.39 -5.78 -22.40
C ALA A 492 -7.05 -5.18 -21.15
N SER A 493 -6.60 -4.01 -20.68
CA SER A 493 -7.20 -3.28 -19.55
C SER A 493 -8.58 -2.75 -19.93
N ALA A 494 -8.73 -2.12 -21.09
CA ALA A 494 -10.04 -1.69 -21.61
C ALA A 494 -11.02 -2.87 -21.75
N PHE A 495 -10.58 -4.00 -22.32
CA PHE A 495 -11.35 -5.24 -22.42
C PHE A 495 -11.66 -5.87 -21.04
N ALA A 496 -10.77 -5.75 -20.06
CA ALA A 496 -11.01 -6.20 -18.70
C ALA A 496 -12.03 -5.30 -17.98
N VAL A 497 -12.03 -3.99 -18.22
CA VAL A 497 -13.08 -3.06 -17.76
C VAL A 497 -14.40 -3.39 -18.45
N GLU A 498 -14.43 -3.60 -19.77
CA GLU A 498 -15.60 -4.02 -20.53
C GLU A 498 -16.21 -5.34 -20.01
N LYS A 499 -15.36 -6.34 -19.71
CA LYS A 499 -15.77 -7.59 -19.05
C LYS A 499 -16.30 -7.37 -17.63
N THR A 500 -15.77 -6.39 -16.88
CA THR A 500 -16.23 -6.09 -15.50
C THR A 500 -17.55 -5.33 -15.51
N THR A 501 -17.76 -4.41 -16.46
CA THR A 501 -19.02 -3.66 -16.59
C THR A 501 -20.14 -4.55 -17.15
N LYS A 502 -19.83 -5.44 -18.10
CA LYS A 502 -20.70 -6.56 -18.50
C LYS A 502 -20.61 -7.75 -17.51
N GLY A 503 -20.46 -7.46 -16.20
CA GLY A 503 -19.78 -8.36 -15.25
C GLY A 503 -20.09 -8.23 -13.74
N ARG A 504 -21.19 -7.60 -13.30
CA ARG A 504 -21.38 -7.18 -11.88
C ARG A 504 -22.23 -8.02 -10.91
N GLY A 505 -23.00 -9.05 -11.33
CA GLY A 505 -23.96 -9.77 -10.47
C GLY A 505 -23.37 -10.85 -9.55
N HIS A 506 -22.05 -11.00 -9.56
CA HIS A 506 -21.32 -11.75 -8.55
C HIS A 506 -20.25 -10.82 -7.93
N GLN A 507 -20.66 -9.73 -7.30
CA GLN A 507 -20.13 -9.52 -5.95
C GLN A 507 -20.82 -10.55 -5.04
N VAL A 508 -20.19 -11.02 -3.96
CA VAL A 508 -20.89 -11.93 -3.03
C VAL A 508 -21.86 -11.09 -2.20
N PHE A 509 -23.07 -10.95 -2.73
CA PHE A 509 -24.24 -10.58 -1.97
C PHE A 509 -24.53 -11.71 -0.98
N PHE A 510 -24.26 -11.47 0.31
CA PHE A 510 -24.76 -12.35 1.36
C PHE A 510 -26.25 -12.10 1.52
N ASP A 511 -27.07 -12.98 0.95
CA ASP A 511 -28.51 -13.02 1.23
C ASP A 511 -28.73 -13.41 2.70
N PHE A 512 -28.87 -12.39 3.55
CA PHE A 512 -29.11 -12.55 4.99
C PHE A 512 -30.44 -13.26 5.32
N SER A 513 -31.33 -13.51 4.34
CA SER A 513 -32.52 -14.37 4.55
C SER A 513 -32.15 -15.86 4.62
N GLN A 514 -31.03 -16.27 4.02
CA GLN A 514 -30.50 -17.64 4.10
C GLN A 514 -29.36 -17.71 5.12
N GLY A 515 -29.72 -17.73 6.40
CA GLY A 515 -28.78 -17.64 7.51
C GLY A 515 -27.79 -18.82 7.61
N ILE A 516 -26.60 -18.68 7.02
CA ILE A 516 -25.48 -19.62 7.18
C ILE A 516 -24.80 -19.40 8.53
N LEU A 517 -25.48 -19.80 9.60
CA LEU A 517 -24.95 -19.96 10.96
C LEU A 517 -25.38 -21.31 11.57
N THR A 518 -25.15 -22.38 10.81
CA THR A 518 -25.23 -23.77 11.33
C THR A 518 -23.88 -24.46 11.13
N SER A 519 -23.29 -24.89 12.23
CA SER A 519 -21.96 -25.48 12.36
C SER A 519 -21.78 -26.85 11.69
N ALA A 520 -20.59 -27.06 11.11
CA ALA A 520 -19.79 -28.31 11.13
C ALA A 520 -20.42 -29.59 10.48
N PRO A 521 -19.66 -30.64 10.11
CA PRO A 521 -18.30 -31.01 10.56
C PRO A 521 -17.17 -30.07 10.12
#